data_AF-A0A8T7FL66-F1
#
_entry.id   AF-A0A8T7FL66-F1
#
_cell.length_a   1.000
_cell.length_b   1.000
_cell.length_c   1.000
_cell.angle_alpha   90.00
_cell.angle_beta   90.00
_cell.angle_gamma   90.00
#
_symmetry.space_group_name_H-M   'P 1'
#
loop_
_entity.id
_entity.type
_entity.pdbx_description
1 polymer ?
#
loop_
_entity_poly.entity_id
_entity_poly.type
_entity_poly.pdbx_seq_one_letter_code
_entity_poly.pdbx_strand_id
1 'polypeptide(L)'
;MKEMTIQILRFVLGVFLGLAVISLIAESVEFELITLVNGGATSDMDVYFGIRNRLWFLILKFIYNGFAAFVGGWLAKTLASRWKVACVITLAVIQTVSFIWGMTLSEFAGTTPAWAWILLAIEMPILILLGGRLRARPLL
;
A
#
# COMPACT_ATOMS: atom_id res chain seq x y z
N MET A 1 18.55 -27.84 5.39
CA MET A 1 17.83 -26.98 6.36
C MET A 1 18.17 -25.50 6.23
N LYS A 2 19.45 -25.09 6.31
CA LYS A 2 19.85 -23.66 6.27
C LYS A 2 19.31 -22.89 5.06
N GLU A 3 19.35 -23.49 3.87
CA GLU A 3 18.92 -22.84 2.63
C GLU A 3 17.41 -22.56 2.60
N MET A 4 16.60 -23.50 3.08
CA MET A 4 15.14 -23.34 3.19
C MET A 4 14.79 -22.23 4.17
N THR A 5 15.47 -22.17 5.32
CA THR A 5 15.29 -21.09 6.30
C THR A 5 15.59 -19.72 5.69
N ILE A 6 16.69 -19.58 4.94
CA ILE A 6 17.05 -18.33 4.26
C ILE A 6 15.99 -17.93 3.24
N GLN A 7 15.46 -18.89 2.47
CA GLN A 7 14.41 -18.61 1.49
C GLN A 7 13.11 -18.12 2.14
N ILE A 8 12.71 -18.73 3.26
CA ILE A 8 11.53 -18.30 4.03
C ILE A 8 11.75 -16.89 4.60
N LEU A 9 12.92 -16.62 5.18
CA LEU A 9 13.23 -15.28 5.69
C LEU A 9 13.17 -14.22 4.59
N ARG A 10 13.72 -14.48 3.41
CA ARG A 10 13.65 -13.56 2.27
C ARG A 10 12.23 -13.32 1.77
N PHE A 11 11.40 -14.36 1.80
CA PHE A 11 9.98 -14.23 1.47
C PHE A 11 9.26 -13.32 2.47
N VAL A 12 9.41 -13.60 3.77
CA VAL A 12 8.78 -12.83 4.84
C VAL A 12 9.25 -11.37 4.81
N LEU A 13 10.56 -11.13 4.69
CA LEU A 13 11.13 -9.80 4.57
C LEU A 13 10.66 -9.07 3.30
N GLY A 14 10.51 -9.79 2.18
CA GLY A 14 9.98 -9.22 0.94
C GLY A 14 8.56 -8.69 1.11
N VAL A 15 7.68 -9.46 1.74
CA VAL A 15 6.31 -9.05 2.03
C VAL A 15 6.29 -7.85 2.99
N PHE A 16 6.99 -7.92 4.12
CA PHE A 16 7.01 -6.83 5.10
C PHE A 16 7.64 -5.54 4.55
N LEU A 17 8.69 -5.63 3.76
CA LEU A 17 9.27 -4.45 3.11
C LEU A 17 8.29 -3.85 2.10
N GLY A 18 7.61 -4.68 1.32
CA GLY A 18 6.57 -4.23 0.39
C GLY A 18 5.47 -3.45 1.11
N LEU A 19 4.95 -4.00 2.22
CA LEU A 19 3.95 -3.32 3.06
C LEU A 19 4.49 -2.01 3.64
N ALA A 20 5.69 -2.04 4.22
CA ALA A 20 6.30 -0.87 4.82
C ALA A 20 6.48 0.27 3.81
N VAL A 21 6.93 -0.03 2.58
CA VAL A 21 7.10 0.98 1.53
C VAL A 21 5.76 1.54 1.08
N ILE A 22 4.72 0.70 0.95
CA ILE A 22 3.38 1.15 0.60
C ILE A 22 2.87 2.14 1.66
N SER A 23 2.92 1.76 2.94
CA SER A 23 2.49 2.61 4.06
C SER A 23 3.30 3.89 4.15
N LEU A 24 4.64 3.81 4.15
CA LEU A 24 5.50 4.98 4.31
C LEU A 24 5.29 6.00 3.19
N ILE A 25 5.19 5.58 1.93
CA ILE A 25 4.97 6.51 0.83
C ILE A 25 3.55 7.08 0.91
N ALA A 26 2.53 6.24 1.03
CA ALA A 26 1.14 6.69 0.98
C ALA A 26 0.79 7.60 2.16
N GLU A 27 1.19 7.23 3.38
CA GLU A 27 0.90 8.01 4.58
C GLU A 27 1.67 9.32 4.59
N SER A 28 2.99 9.31 4.29
CA SER A 28 3.79 10.54 4.27
C SER A 28 3.26 11.53 3.25
N VAL A 29 2.93 11.07 2.03
CA VAL A 29 2.35 11.94 0.99
C VAL A 29 0.98 12.46 1.42
N GLU A 30 0.12 11.63 2.01
CA GLU A 30 -1.19 12.06 2.52
C GLU A 30 -1.08 13.14 3.60
N PHE A 31 -0.22 12.93 4.61
CA PHE A 31 -0.03 13.87 5.71
C PHE A 31 0.54 15.20 5.23
N GLU A 32 1.55 15.18 4.35
CA GLU A 32 2.14 16.40 3.78
C GLU A 32 1.12 17.17 2.91
N LEU A 33 0.34 16.47 2.08
CA LEU A 33 -0.70 17.11 1.26
C LEU A 33 -1.80 17.73 2.13
N ILE A 34 -2.25 17.06 3.18
CA ILE A 34 -3.24 17.61 4.10
C ILE A 34 -2.68 18.81 4.84
N THR A 35 -1.44 18.74 5.33
CA THR A 35 -0.73 19.84 6.00
C THR A 35 -0.65 21.06 5.08
N LEU A 36 -0.26 20.86 3.82
CA LEU A 36 -0.18 21.93 2.81
C LEU A 36 -1.55 22.60 2.57
N VAL A 37 -2.61 21.80 2.44
CA VAL A 37 -3.96 22.29 2.12
C VAL A 37 -4.62 22.96 3.31
N ASN A 38 -4.36 22.47 4.51
CA ASN A 38 -4.84 23.05 5.76
C ASN A 38 -4.08 24.33 6.15
N GLY A 39 -2.88 24.55 5.60
CA GLY A 39 -2.01 25.67 5.96
C GLY A 39 -1.21 25.42 7.25
N GLY A 40 -1.09 24.16 7.68
CA GLY A 40 -0.42 23.75 8.92
C GLY A 40 -0.84 22.34 9.35
N ALA A 41 -0.07 21.76 10.28
CA ALA A 41 -0.39 20.44 10.82
C ALA A 41 -1.73 20.47 11.56
N THR A 42 -2.53 19.41 11.40
CA THR A 42 -3.81 19.25 12.10
C THR A 42 -3.87 17.92 12.83
N SER A 43 -4.39 17.94 14.05
CA SER A 43 -4.78 16.74 14.81
C SER A 43 -6.31 16.57 14.87
N ASP A 44 -7.06 17.47 14.23
CA ASP A 44 -8.51 17.44 14.17
C ASP A 44 -8.97 16.46 13.08
N MET A 45 -9.69 15.41 13.48
CA MET A 45 -10.15 14.37 12.57
C MET A 45 -11.20 14.88 11.57
N ASP A 46 -12.07 15.81 11.97
CA ASP A 46 -13.12 16.34 11.10
C ASP A 46 -12.50 17.19 9.99
N VAL A 47 -11.50 18.01 10.35
CA VAL A 47 -10.72 18.78 9.36
C VAL A 47 -9.96 17.83 8.43
N TYR A 48 -9.28 16.83 8.99
CA TYR A 48 -8.51 15.85 8.22
C TYR A 48 -9.37 15.12 7.19
N PHE A 49 -10.50 14.53 7.61
CA PHE A 49 -11.39 13.80 6.70
C PHE A 49 -12.16 14.73 5.76
N GLY A 50 -12.47 15.96 6.18
CA GLY A 50 -13.07 16.99 5.34
C GLY A 50 -12.16 17.42 4.17
N ILE A 51 -10.84 17.40 4.34
CA ILE A 51 -9.88 17.64 3.26
C ILE A 51 -9.66 16.37 2.44
N ARG A 52 -9.36 15.25 3.11
CA ARG A 52 -9.02 13.96 2.49
C ARG A 52 -10.12 13.44 1.55
N ASN A 53 -11.39 13.68 1.87
CA ASN A 53 -12.53 13.20 1.08
C ASN A 53 -12.94 14.12 -0.07
N ARG A 54 -12.25 15.25 -0.28
CA ARG A 54 -12.49 16.08 -1.47
C ARG A 54 -12.15 15.26 -2.71
N LEU A 55 -12.95 15.39 -3.77
CA LEU A 55 -12.81 14.58 -4.98
C LEU A 55 -11.39 14.65 -5.58
N TRP A 56 -10.82 15.84 -5.69
CA TRP A 56 -9.47 16.02 -6.22
C TRP A 56 -8.40 15.37 -5.31
N PHE A 57 -8.60 15.34 -4.00
CA PHE A 57 -7.69 14.69 -3.06
C PHE A 57 -7.76 13.17 -3.21
N LEU A 58 -8.97 12.63 -3.40
CA LEU A 58 -9.16 11.21 -3.68
C LEU A 58 -8.51 10.80 -5.00
N ILE A 59 -8.57 11.64 -6.05
CA ILE A 59 -7.84 11.39 -7.31
C ILE A 59 -6.33 11.28 -7.06
N LEU A 60 -5.74 12.24 -6.33
CA LEU A 60 -4.34 12.16 -5.95
C LEU A 60 -4.04 10.92 -5.10
N LYS A 61 -4.97 10.54 -4.22
CA LYS A 61 -4.89 9.34 -3.39
C LYS A 61 -4.70 8.08 -4.21
N PHE A 62 -5.50 7.88 -5.26
CA PHE A 62 -5.30 6.75 -6.19
C PHE A 62 -3.91 6.80 -6.84
N ILE A 63 -3.46 7.98 -7.31
CA ILE A 63 -2.16 8.12 -7.97
C ILE A 63 -1.00 7.75 -7.04
N TYR A 64 -0.92 8.35 -5.85
CA TYR A 64 0.22 8.09 -4.96
C TYR A 64 0.15 6.71 -4.29
N ASN A 65 -1.05 6.20 -3.97
CA ASN A 65 -1.18 4.82 -3.49
C ASN A 65 -0.81 3.83 -4.58
N GLY A 66 -1.23 4.08 -5.82
CA GLY A 66 -0.92 3.24 -6.96
C GLY A 66 0.57 3.20 -7.26
N PHE A 67 1.25 4.34 -7.20
CA PHE A 67 2.71 4.40 -7.29
C PHE A 67 3.37 3.62 -6.15
N ALA A 68 2.93 3.83 -4.90
CA ALA A 68 3.47 3.12 -3.74
C ALA A 68 3.28 1.59 -3.85
N ALA A 69 2.09 1.14 -4.27
CA ALA A 69 1.75 -0.25 -4.56
C ALA A 69 2.67 -0.87 -5.61
N PHE A 70 2.89 -0.15 -6.71
CA PHE A 70 3.81 -0.58 -7.77
C PHE A 70 5.24 -0.76 -7.25
N VAL A 71 5.76 0.21 -6.50
CA VAL A 71 7.10 0.13 -5.91
C VAL A 71 7.19 -1.00 -4.88
N GLY A 72 6.17 -1.15 -4.02
CA GLY A 72 6.09 -2.22 -3.03
C GLY A 72 6.12 -3.61 -3.66
N GLY A 73 5.35 -3.83 -4.73
CA GLY A 73 5.36 -5.09 -5.48
C GLY A 73 6.71 -5.38 -6.15
N TRP A 74 7.37 -4.36 -6.71
CA TRP A 74 8.70 -4.50 -7.28
C TRP A 74 9.76 -4.87 -6.23
N LEU A 75 9.75 -4.21 -5.06
CA LEU A 75 10.69 -4.49 -3.97
C LEU A 75 10.46 -5.87 -3.35
N ALA A 76 9.21 -6.25 -3.09
CA ALA A 76 8.86 -7.56 -2.55
C ALA A 76 9.37 -8.71 -3.43
N LYS A 77 9.27 -8.56 -4.76
CA LYS A 77 9.85 -9.51 -5.72
C LYS A 77 11.38 -9.51 -5.71
N THR A 78 11.99 -8.35 -5.55
CA THR A 78 13.45 -8.18 -5.63
C THR A 78 14.15 -8.90 -4.46
N LEU A 79 13.53 -8.91 -3.28
CA LEU A 79 14.05 -9.63 -2.12
C LEU A 79 13.77 -11.13 -2.15
N ALA A 80 12.63 -11.54 -2.70
CA ALA A 80 12.27 -12.95 -2.81
C ALA A 80 13.21 -13.70 -3.78
N SER A 81 13.78 -14.83 -3.35
CA SER A 81 14.70 -15.62 -4.18
C SER A 81 13.93 -16.57 -5.12
N ARG A 82 13.42 -17.68 -4.57
CA ARG A 82 12.70 -18.74 -5.29
C ARG A 82 11.20 -18.45 -5.41
N TRP A 83 10.62 -17.81 -4.39
CA TRP A 83 9.18 -17.62 -4.24
C TRP A 83 8.72 -16.24 -4.70
N LYS A 84 9.29 -15.72 -5.78
CA LYS A 84 9.05 -14.35 -6.28
C LYS A 84 7.59 -14.04 -6.51
N VAL A 85 6.92 -14.89 -7.29
CA VAL A 85 5.51 -14.73 -7.64
C VAL A 85 4.63 -14.87 -6.41
N ALA A 86 4.89 -15.89 -5.58
CA ALA A 86 4.15 -16.10 -4.34
C ALA A 86 4.29 -14.89 -3.38
N CYS A 87 5.48 -14.30 -3.24
CA CYS A 87 5.71 -13.14 -2.38
C CYS A 87 4.84 -11.94 -2.80
N VAL A 88 4.81 -11.63 -4.09
CA VAL A 88 4.00 -10.53 -4.65
C VAL A 88 2.50 -10.82 -4.50
N ILE A 89 2.06 -12.06 -4.74
CA ILE A 89 0.66 -12.45 -4.56
C ILE A 89 0.27 -12.33 -3.08
N THR A 90 1.10 -12.80 -2.16
CA THR A 90 0.86 -12.69 -0.72
C THR A 90 0.77 -11.22 -0.29
N LEU A 91 1.67 -10.37 -0.78
CA LEU A 91 1.58 -8.92 -0.54
C LEU A 91 0.25 -8.34 -1.06
N ALA A 92 -0.14 -8.66 -2.30
CA ALA A 92 -1.40 -8.19 -2.89
C ALA A 92 -2.62 -8.66 -2.08
N VAL A 93 -2.63 -9.92 -1.65
CA VAL A 93 -3.71 -10.49 -0.83
C VAL A 93 -3.79 -9.80 0.52
N ILE A 94 -2.66 -9.62 1.23
CA ILE A 94 -2.63 -8.92 2.51
C ILE A 94 -3.16 -7.50 2.33
N GLN A 95 -2.69 -6.78 1.31
CA GLN A 95 -3.14 -5.41 1.06
C GLN A 95 -4.65 -5.32 0.79
N THR A 96 -5.20 -6.20 -0.05
CA THR A 96 -6.64 -6.26 -0.32
C THR A 96 -7.45 -6.59 0.92
N VAL A 97 -7.02 -7.58 1.71
CA VAL A 97 -7.66 -7.93 2.98
C VAL A 97 -7.61 -6.76 3.96
N SER A 98 -6.50 -6.03 4.04
CA SER A 98 -6.39 -4.83 4.89
C SER A 98 -7.37 -3.73 4.48
N PHE A 99 -7.60 -3.50 3.18
CA PHE A 99 -8.62 -2.55 2.73
C PHE A 99 -10.03 -3.01 3.09
N ILE A 100 -10.37 -4.27 2.82
CA ILE A 100 -11.68 -4.84 3.16
C ILE A 100 -11.91 -4.77 4.67
N TRP A 101 -10.91 -5.14 5.46
CA TRP A 101 -10.95 -5.04 6.92
C TRP A 101 -11.16 -3.59 7.38
N GLY A 102 -10.39 -2.65 6.82
CA GLY A 102 -10.53 -1.21 7.09
C GLY A 102 -11.93 -0.67 6.83
N MET A 103 -12.62 -1.16 5.79
CA MET A 103 -14.02 -0.79 5.51
C MET A 103 -15.00 -1.26 6.60
N THR A 104 -14.68 -2.36 7.29
CA THR A 104 -15.56 -2.97 8.31
C THR A 104 -15.33 -2.45 9.72
N LEU A 105 -14.21 -1.77 9.97
CA LEU A 105 -13.89 -1.19 11.27
C LEU A 105 -14.77 0.03 11.54
N SER A 106 -15.49 0.04 12.68
CA SER A 106 -16.41 1.12 13.06
C SER A 106 -15.74 2.49 13.15
N GLU A 107 -14.44 2.52 13.46
CA GLU A 107 -13.65 3.75 13.55
C GLU A 107 -13.41 4.41 12.18
N PHE A 108 -13.39 3.62 11.11
CA PHE A 108 -13.16 4.11 9.74
C PHE A 108 -14.44 4.07 8.88
N ALA A 109 -15.44 3.33 9.31
CA ALA A 109 -16.74 3.27 8.65
C ALA A 109 -17.37 4.67 8.59
N GLY A 110 -17.62 5.16 7.37
CA GLY A 110 -18.17 6.50 7.13
C GLY A 110 -17.15 7.62 6.97
N THR A 111 -15.87 7.39 7.29
CA THR A 111 -14.81 8.41 7.14
C THR A 111 -14.29 8.57 5.71
N THR A 112 -14.61 7.65 4.80
CA THR A 112 -14.22 7.72 3.39
C THR A 112 -15.36 7.11 2.56
N PRO A 113 -15.74 7.71 1.42
CA PRO A 113 -16.81 7.18 0.60
C PRO A 113 -16.58 5.72 0.19
N ALA A 114 -17.64 4.90 0.21
CA ALA A 114 -17.53 3.46 -0.07
C ALA A 114 -16.93 3.18 -1.46
N TRP A 115 -17.26 4.00 -2.47
CA TRP A 115 -16.70 3.86 -3.81
C TRP A 115 -15.18 4.02 -3.82
N ALA A 116 -14.61 4.90 -3.00
CA ALA A 116 -13.18 5.15 -2.97
C ALA A 116 -12.43 3.96 -2.34
N TRP A 117 -13.00 3.38 -1.28
CA TRP A 117 -12.51 2.13 -0.71
C TRP A 117 -12.51 0.99 -1.72
N ILE A 118 -13.61 0.81 -2.46
CA ILE A 118 -13.73 -0.24 -3.48
C ILE A 118 -12.66 -0.06 -4.57
N LEU A 119 -12.48 1.17 -5.06
CA LEU A 119 -11.46 1.46 -6.07
C LEU A 119 -10.05 1.16 -5.55
N LEU A 120 -9.71 1.57 -4.32
CA LEU A 120 -8.40 1.24 -3.71
C LEU A 120 -8.22 -0.28 -3.57
N ALA A 121 -9.25 -1.00 -3.12
CA ALA A 121 -9.19 -2.46 -2.95
C ALA A 121 -8.96 -3.21 -4.28
N ILE A 122 -9.39 -2.63 -5.41
CA ILE A 122 -9.20 -3.19 -6.76
C ILE A 122 -7.86 -2.74 -7.37
N GLU A 123 -7.56 -1.45 -7.34
CA GLU A 123 -6.38 -0.85 -7.96
C GLU A 123 -5.08 -1.37 -7.33
N MET A 124 -5.01 -1.41 -6.00
CA MET A 124 -3.81 -1.75 -5.25
C MET A 124 -3.24 -3.13 -5.58
N PRO A 125 -4.02 -4.24 -5.54
CA PRO A 125 -3.48 -5.54 -5.93
C PRO A 125 -3.04 -5.59 -7.39
N ILE A 126 -3.74 -4.90 -8.31
CA ILE A 126 -3.35 -4.82 -9.72
C ILE A 126 -1.98 -4.15 -9.85
N LEU A 127 -1.76 -3.02 -9.20
CA LEU A 127 -0.51 -2.27 -9.29
C LEU A 127 0.65 -2.97 -8.57
N ILE A 128 0.40 -3.64 -7.44
CA ILE A 128 1.38 -4.54 -6.79
C ILE A 128 1.82 -5.63 -7.76
N LEU A 129 0.88 -6.30 -8.43
CA LEU A 129 1.17 -7.35 -9.40
C LEU A 129 1.95 -6.79 -10.60
N LEU A 130 1.60 -5.59 -11.10
CA LEU A 130 2.31 -4.92 -12.19
C LEU A 130 3.74 -4.56 -11.81
N GLY A 131 3.98 -4.01 -10.62
CA GLY A 131 5.32 -3.76 -10.09
C GLY A 131 6.13 -5.05 -9.97
N GLY A 132 5.49 -6.12 -9.51
CA GLY A 132 6.03 -7.47 -9.48
C GLY A 132 6.26 -8.10 -10.88
N ARG A 133 5.78 -7.53 -11.99
CA ARG A 133 6.12 -8.03 -13.33
C ARG A 133 7.48 -7.55 -13.82
N LEU A 134 7.95 -6.40 -13.36
CA LEU A 134 9.26 -5.86 -13.74
C LEU A 134 10.39 -6.86 -13.45
N ARG A 135 11.39 -6.89 -14.34
CA ARG A 135 12.52 -7.81 -14.22
C ARG A 135 13.41 -7.36 -13.04
N ALA A 136 13.21 -7.99 -11.89
CA ALA A 136 14.05 -7.80 -10.73
C ALA A 136 15.23 -8.79 -10.73
N ARG A 137 16.45 -8.27 -10.71
CA ARG A 137 17.63 -9.06 -10.31
C ARG A 137 17.52 -9.30 -8.81
N PRO A 138 17.72 -10.53 -8.30
CA PRO A 138 17.73 -10.75 -6.85
C PRO A 138 18.79 -9.86 -6.21
N LEU A 139 18.45 -9.16 -5.13
CA LEU A 139 19.46 -8.53 -4.27
C LEU A 139 20.11 -9.63 -3.45
N LEU A 140 21.35 -9.98 -3.83
CA LEU A 140 22.25 -10.96 -3.21
C LEU A 140 21.79 -12.43 -3.30
#